data_AF-A0AAJ8JXI9-F1
#
_entry.id   AF-A0AAJ8JXI9-F1
#
_cell.length_a   1.000
_cell.length_b   1.000
_cell.length_c   1.000
_cell.angle_alpha   90.00
_cell.angle_beta   90.00
_cell.angle_gamma   90.00
#
_symmetry.space_group_name_H-M   'P 1'
#
loop_
_entity.id
_entity.type
_entity.pdbx_description
1 polymer ?
#
loop_
_entity_poly.entity_id
_entity_poly.type
_entity_poly.pdbx_seq_one_letter_code
_entity_poly.pdbx_strand_id
1 'polypeptide(L)'
;MPPSLSNTYTYLSVLIWPSLLRPHLRVPSISHVDFRTLKKEGFNAVVIDKDNCLTLPHQDEVWPPYQRAWEGLLKTFEPGRVLVVSNSAGTRKDPGGIAAEAVSLSLRAPVLLHTVPKPGCASNILSYFEGKLDEPYTLQRDIVSFGLRLRKEEEKDKRRLWNRWEKQVSGPLLGGPTAEESSYISKSETISKSHLYGADISLEDCATTSRTLKTSENLRILVIGDRLFTDTLLANRLSSCLLSHESESSHLPRVLSIYTTSLPQPRDVRILRWVEERLSRNETQGDYTRFIRNNKELDVEGSNGVLKPTLWEPTRFLTPAWWREINVPPLTWHPRSWKILPLTVAVGRLLGKMARIIGVILLSLSKWGWERSKSFAKQWKERVQRSATAKEVETSPSEKNAQHDNGK
;
A
#
# COMPACT_ATOMS: atom_id res chain seq x y z
N MET A 1 28.68 7.15 6.03
CA MET A 1 27.29 7.05 5.54
C MET A 1 26.96 8.35 4.81
N PRO A 2 26.37 8.32 3.61
CA PRO A 2 25.88 9.55 2.98
C PRO A 2 24.85 10.21 3.90
N PRO A 3 24.78 11.56 3.92
CA PRO A 3 23.88 12.27 4.82
C PRO A 3 22.43 11.84 4.60
N SER A 4 21.68 11.68 5.69
CA SER A 4 20.25 11.37 5.64
C SER A 4 19.49 12.56 5.04
N LEU A 5 19.31 12.54 3.72
CA LEU A 5 18.45 13.52 3.04
C LEU A 5 17.06 13.49 3.69
N SER A 6 16.54 14.67 4.03
CA SER A 6 15.18 14.82 4.53
C SER A 6 14.19 14.25 3.51
N ASN A 7 13.09 13.68 4.01
CA ASN A 7 11.99 13.23 3.15
C ASN A 7 11.45 14.39 2.29
N THR A 8 11.42 15.61 2.83
CA THR A 8 11.01 16.80 2.08
C THR A 8 11.87 17.05 0.84
N TYR A 9 13.20 16.97 0.99
CA TYR A 9 14.12 17.10 -0.13
C TYR A 9 13.94 15.99 -1.15
N THR A 10 13.69 14.75 -0.70
CA THR A 10 13.45 13.60 -1.58
C THR A 10 12.17 13.79 -2.40
N TYR A 11 11.10 14.33 -1.81
CA TYR A 11 9.88 14.63 -2.55
C TYR A 11 10.05 15.80 -3.53
N LEU A 12 10.81 16.84 -3.15
CA LEU A 12 11.12 17.96 -4.03
C LEU A 12 12.00 17.55 -5.21
N SER A 13 12.96 16.64 -5.01
CA SER A 13 13.84 16.17 -6.08
C SER A 13 13.07 15.41 -7.16
N VAL A 14 11.96 14.74 -6.82
CA VAL A 14 11.07 14.10 -7.81
C VAL A 14 10.43 15.09 -8.77
N LEU A 15 10.14 16.32 -8.32
CA LEU A 15 9.58 17.35 -9.20
C LEU A 15 10.58 17.75 -10.29
N ILE A 16 11.88 17.65 -10.00
CA ILE A 16 12.97 17.93 -10.95
C ILE A 16 13.31 16.68 -11.78
N TRP A 17 13.34 15.51 -11.15
CA TRP A 17 13.68 14.22 -11.77
C TRP A 17 12.55 13.19 -11.59
N PRO A 18 11.49 13.25 -12.43
CA PRO A 18 10.35 12.33 -12.33
C PRO A 18 10.72 10.88 -12.64
N SER A 19 11.86 10.63 -13.28
CA SER A 19 12.39 9.28 -13.52
C SER A 19 12.64 8.49 -12.24
N LEU A 20 12.83 9.16 -11.10
CA LEU A 20 12.97 8.54 -9.79
C LEU A 20 11.69 7.80 -9.34
N LEU A 21 10.51 8.12 -9.88
CA LEU A 21 9.27 7.41 -9.56
C LEU A 21 9.02 6.18 -10.43
N ARG A 22 9.91 5.87 -11.38
CA ARG A 22 9.71 4.72 -12.27
C ARG A 22 10.10 3.43 -11.54
N PRO A 23 9.17 2.49 -11.32
CA PRO A 23 9.52 1.20 -10.74
C PRO A 23 10.24 0.32 -11.76
N HIS A 24 10.96 -0.70 -11.31
CA HIS A 24 11.59 -1.67 -12.20
C HIS A 24 10.54 -2.65 -12.76
N LEU A 25 9.65 -3.11 -11.88
CA LEU A 25 8.60 -4.06 -12.23
C LEU A 25 7.24 -3.51 -11.83
N ARG A 26 6.25 -3.64 -12.71
CA ARG A 26 4.84 -3.32 -12.43
C ARG A 26 4.01 -4.58 -12.55
N VAL A 27 3.35 -4.98 -11.47
CA VAL A 27 2.53 -6.20 -11.41
C VAL A 27 1.16 -5.89 -10.82
N PRO A 28 0.12 -6.68 -11.15
CA PRO A 28 -1.19 -6.54 -10.51
C PRO A 28 -1.07 -6.73 -9.00
N SER A 29 -0.57 -7.87 -8.55
CA SER A 29 -0.45 -8.22 -7.14
C SER A 29 0.86 -8.96 -6.85
N ILE A 30 1.15 -9.14 -5.56
CA ILE A 30 2.29 -9.95 -5.11
C ILE A 30 2.27 -11.38 -5.66
N SER A 31 1.09 -11.94 -5.94
CA SER A 31 0.92 -13.29 -6.49
C SER A 31 1.51 -13.46 -7.89
N HIS A 32 1.68 -12.36 -8.63
CA HIS A 32 2.23 -12.39 -9.99
C HIS A 32 3.75 -12.31 -10.02
N VAL A 33 4.43 -12.21 -8.86
CA VAL A 33 5.89 -12.12 -8.78
C VAL A 33 6.49 -13.52 -8.64
N ASP A 34 7.45 -13.85 -9.50
CA ASP A 34 8.20 -15.11 -9.36
C ASP A 34 9.40 -14.97 -8.41
N PHE A 35 9.13 -15.14 -7.12
CA PHE A 35 10.14 -15.09 -6.07
C PHE A 35 11.25 -16.13 -6.22
N ARG A 36 10.97 -17.30 -6.81
CA ARG A 36 11.97 -18.36 -6.97
C ARG A 36 13.02 -17.97 -7.99
N THR A 37 12.59 -17.40 -9.11
CA THR A 37 13.51 -16.90 -10.15
C THR A 37 14.29 -15.69 -9.64
N LEU A 38 13.66 -14.77 -8.91
CA LEU A 38 14.39 -13.66 -8.27
C LEU A 38 15.47 -14.14 -7.30
N LYS A 39 15.18 -15.15 -6.45
CA LYS A 39 16.17 -15.73 -5.55
C LYS A 39 17.33 -16.40 -6.31
N LYS A 40 17.06 -17.09 -7.42
CA LYS A 40 18.08 -17.69 -8.30
C LYS A 40 19.00 -16.64 -8.94
N GLU A 41 18.47 -15.47 -9.28
CA GLU A 41 19.26 -14.34 -9.81
C GLU A 41 20.06 -13.60 -8.71
N GLY A 42 20.05 -14.10 -7.47
CA GLY A 42 20.91 -13.63 -6.39
C GLY A 42 20.27 -12.60 -5.45
N PHE A 43 18.98 -12.27 -5.59
CA PHE A 43 18.30 -11.46 -4.58
C PHE A 43 18.19 -12.23 -3.27
N ASN A 44 18.70 -11.67 -2.18
CA ASN A 44 18.76 -12.35 -0.88
C ASN A 44 17.95 -11.67 0.23
N ALA A 45 17.42 -10.47 0.01
CA ALA A 45 16.59 -9.74 0.97
C ALA A 45 15.32 -9.18 0.33
N VAL A 46 14.25 -9.10 1.10
CA VAL A 46 12.93 -8.59 0.68
C VAL A 46 12.46 -7.56 1.71
N VAL A 47 12.04 -6.41 1.22
CA VAL A 47 11.37 -5.34 1.96
C VAL A 47 9.98 -5.20 1.37
N ILE A 48 8.94 -5.35 2.19
CA ILE A 48 7.56 -5.29 1.72
C ILE A 48 6.75 -4.26 2.51
N ASP A 49 5.93 -3.49 1.81
CA ASP A 49 4.93 -2.63 2.45
C ASP A 49 3.78 -3.46 3.05
N LYS A 50 3.28 -3.01 4.20
CA LYS A 50 2.13 -3.60 4.87
C LYS A 50 0.82 -3.10 4.26
N ASP A 51 0.51 -1.84 4.50
CA ASP A 51 -0.81 -1.26 4.29
C ASP A 51 -1.09 -1.07 2.80
N ASN A 52 -2.24 -1.54 2.29
CA ASN A 52 -2.62 -1.46 0.87
C ASN A 52 -1.75 -2.28 -0.11
N CYS A 53 -0.72 -2.98 0.38
CA CYS A 53 0.11 -3.88 -0.41
C CYS A 53 -0.13 -5.34 -0.02
N LEU A 54 0.12 -5.71 1.24
CA LEU A 54 -0.06 -7.07 1.75
C LEU A 54 -1.38 -7.24 2.52
N THR A 55 -1.73 -6.23 3.32
CA THR A 55 -2.92 -6.25 4.18
C THR A 55 -3.93 -5.19 3.74
N LEU A 56 -5.18 -5.37 4.15
CA LEU A 56 -6.19 -4.32 4.04
C LEU A 56 -5.86 -3.16 5.00
N PRO A 57 -6.34 -1.93 4.71
CA PRO A 57 -6.22 -0.81 5.63
C PRO A 57 -6.72 -1.19 7.03
N HIS A 58 -5.92 -0.88 8.05
CA HIS A 58 -6.25 -1.15 9.46
C HIS A 58 -6.41 -2.63 9.82
N GLN A 59 -5.91 -3.54 8.97
CA GLN A 59 -5.85 -4.97 9.26
C GLN A 59 -4.40 -5.45 9.31
N ASP A 60 -4.16 -6.42 10.17
CA ASP A 60 -2.84 -7.02 10.37
C ASP A 60 -2.70 -8.38 9.66
N GLU A 61 -3.81 -8.94 9.16
CA GLU A 61 -3.83 -10.20 8.42
C GLU A 61 -3.52 -10.00 6.93
N VAL A 62 -2.84 -10.99 6.35
CA VAL A 62 -2.62 -11.06 4.90
C VAL A 62 -3.97 -11.11 4.20
N TRP A 63 -4.13 -10.32 3.15
CA TRP A 63 -5.34 -10.39 2.32
C TRP A 63 -5.50 -11.82 1.76
N PRO A 64 -6.64 -12.52 1.94
CA PRO A 64 -6.72 -13.96 1.67
C PRO A 64 -6.26 -14.41 0.28
N PRO A 65 -6.53 -13.66 -0.82
CA PRO A 65 -5.97 -13.97 -2.15
C PRO A 65 -4.45 -13.96 -2.25
N TYR A 66 -3.74 -13.30 -1.33
CA TYR A 66 -2.28 -13.20 -1.29
C TYR A 66 -1.64 -14.24 -0.37
N GLN A 67 -2.43 -14.97 0.42
CA GLN A 67 -1.93 -15.93 1.42
C GLN A 67 -0.91 -16.93 0.84
N ARG A 68 -1.22 -17.52 -0.31
CA ARG A 68 -0.34 -18.50 -0.96
C ARG A 68 0.96 -17.88 -1.46
N ALA A 69 0.88 -16.69 -2.04
CA ALA A 69 2.04 -15.96 -2.53
C ALA A 69 2.95 -15.55 -1.37
N TRP A 70 2.35 -15.13 -0.25
CA TRP A 70 3.04 -14.79 0.99
C TRP A 70 3.74 -16.01 1.60
N GLU A 71 3.06 -17.15 1.72
CA GLU A 71 3.68 -18.39 2.19
C GLU A 71 4.80 -18.87 1.25
N GLY A 72 4.61 -18.73 -0.07
CA GLY A 72 5.63 -19.02 -1.07
C GLY A 72 6.87 -18.14 -0.93
N LEU A 73 6.67 -16.84 -0.67
CA LEU A 73 7.75 -15.89 -0.39
C LEU A 73 8.52 -16.29 0.87
N LEU A 74 7.83 -16.55 1.98
CA LEU A 74 8.45 -16.95 3.26
C LEU A 74 9.20 -18.29 3.17
N LYS A 75 8.77 -19.20 2.29
CA LYS A 75 9.48 -20.46 2.02
C LYS A 75 10.71 -20.28 1.11
N THR A 76 10.71 -19.23 0.28
CA THR A 76 11.78 -18.99 -0.71
C THR A 76 12.96 -18.25 -0.10
N PHE A 77 12.70 -17.34 0.85
CA PHE A 77 13.71 -16.57 1.55
C PHE A 77 13.89 -17.08 2.96
N GLU A 78 15.11 -17.01 3.49
CA GLU A 78 15.41 -17.45 4.84
C GLU A 78 14.68 -16.61 5.90
N PRO A 79 14.38 -17.17 7.08
CA PRO A 79 13.85 -16.39 8.21
C PRO A 79 14.72 -15.16 8.49
N GLY A 80 14.10 -13.98 8.61
CA GLY A 80 14.80 -12.71 8.81
C GLY A 80 15.30 -12.04 7.52
N ARG A 81 15.15 -12.67 6.34
CA ARG A 81 15.42 -12.02 5.04
C ARG A 81 14.20 -11.35 4.43
N VAL A 82 13.01 -11.56 5.00
CA VAL A 82 11.77 -10.86 4.62
C VAL A 82 11.42 -9.87 5.73
N LEU A 83 11.48 -8.58 5.42
CA LEU A 83 11.26 -7.48 6.35
C LEU A 83 10.01 -6.68 5.94
N VAL A 84 9.09 -6.50 6.87
CA VAL A 84 7.89 -5.68 6.69
C VAL A 84 8.19 -4.25 7.13
N VAL A 85 7.84 -3.26 6.30
CA VAL A 85 8.06 -1.83 6.60
C VAL A 85 6.76 -1.06 6.40
N SER A 86 6.23 -0.51 7.48
CA SER A 86 4.97 0.23 7.48
C SER A 86 5.17 1.66 7.96
N ASN A 87 4.34 2.58 7.47
CA ASN A 87 4.26 3.94 8.01
C ASN A 87 3.29 4.05 9.20
N SER A 88 2.52 2.99 9.50
CA SER A 88 1.53 2.93 10.57
C SER A 88 2.03 2.10 11.77
N ALA A 89 2.71 0.97 11.53
CA ALA A 89 3.29 0.10 12.55
C ALA A 89 4.81 0.28 12.65
N GLY A 90 5.38 0.21 13.86
CA GLY A 90 6.83 0.32 14.08
C GLY A 90 7.40 1.73 13.91
N THR A 91 6.53 2.75 13.85
CA THR A 91 6.92 4.16 13.72
C THR A 91 6.68 4.95 15.01
N ARG A 92 6.94 6.26 14.99
CA ARG A 92 6.54 7.18 16.09
C ARG A 92 5.03 7.14 16.40
N LYS A 93 4.20 6.63 15.48
CA LYS A 93 2.75 6.45 15.69
C LYS A 93 2.41 5.19 16.48
N ASP A 94 3.37 4.31 16.70
CA ASP A 94 3.24 3.06 17.45
C ASP A 94 4.15 3.11 18.70
N PRO A 95 3.79 3.94 19.69
CA PRO A 95 4.57 4.06 20.91
C PRO A 95 4.57 2.72 21.65
N GLY A 96 5.75 2.13 21.82
CA GLY A 96 5.91 0.82 22.45
C GLY A 96 5.95 -0.36 21.48
N GLY A 97 5.76 -0.14 20.16
CA GLY A 97 5.93 -1.20 19.16
C GLY A 97 4.88 -2.30 19.20
N ILE A 98 3.72 -2.06 19.83
CA ILE A 98 2.68 -3.07 20.02
C ILE A 98 2.05 -3.43 18.67
N ALA A 99 1.79 -2.44 17.82
CA ALA A 99 1.25 -2.69 16.49
C ALA A 99 2.28 -3.43 15.62
N ALA A 100 3.56 -3.08 15.73
CA ALA A 100 4.63 -3.81 15.05
C ALA A 100 4.69 -5.29 15.49
N GLU A 101 4.56 -5.57 16.78
CA GLU A 101 4.57 -6.95 17.30
C GLU A 101 3.33 -7.73 16.83
N ALA A 102 2.14 -7.12 16.88
CA ALA A 102 0.90 -7.75 16.40
C ALA A 102 0.96 -8.09 14.91
N VAL A 103 1.46 -7.16 14.08
CA VAL A 103 1.69 -7.39 12.65
C VAL A 103 2.75 -8.46 12.42
N SER A 104 3.86 -8.41 13.17
CA SER A 104 4.92 -9.41 13.09
C SER A 104 4.40 -10.82 13.36
N LEU A 105 3.56 -10.96 14.39
CA LEU A 105 2.91 -12.22 14.76
C LEU A 105 1.97 -12.73 13.66
N SER A 106 1.12 -11.86 13.13
CA SER A 106 0.15 -12.19 12.09
C SER A 106 0.82 -12.61 10.78
N LEU A 107 1.80 -11.82 10.34
CA LEU A 107 2.51 -12.03 9.07
C LEU A 107 3.62 -13.07 9.17
N ARG A 108 4.06 -13.43 10.38
CA ARG A 108 5.23 -14.31 10.64
C ARG A 108 6.52 -13.77 10.01
N ALA A 109 6.66 -12.45 9.98
CA ALA A 109 7.82 -11.76 9.44
C ALA A 109 8.13 -10.53 10.30
N PRO A 110 9.41 -10.23 10.54
CA PRO A 110 9.82 -9.09 11.35
C PRO A 110 9.32 -7.77 10.74
N VAL A 111 8.86 -6.88 11.62
CA VAL A 111 8.47 -5.50 11.28
C VAL A 111 9.59 -4.56 11.69
N LEU A 112 10.02 -3.68 10.78
CA LEU A 112 11.07 -2.72 11.08
C LEU A 112 10.57 -1.67 12.09
N LEU A 113 11.32 -1.47 13.16
CA LEU A 113 11.14 -0.33 14.07
C LEU A 113 11.98 0.85 13.57
N HIS A 114 11.33 1.96 13.21
CA HIS A 114 11.99 3.14 12.66
C HIS A 114 11.26 4.44 13.02
N THR A 115 12.00 5.46 13.45
CA THR A 115 11.41 6.74 13.84
C THR A 115 11.03 7.64 12.66
N VAL A 116 11.66 7.44 11.49
CA VAL A 116 11.46 8.22 10.27
C VAL A 116 10.64 7.39 9.28
N PRO A 117 9.51 7.88 8.76
CA PRO A 117 8.70 7.13 7.80
C PRO A 117 9.40 6.95 6.46
N LYS A 118 8.92 6.01 5.64
CA LYS A 118 9.36 5.83 4.25
C LYS A 118 9.25 7.14 3.46
N PRO A 119 10.22 7.47 2.58
CA PRO A 119 11.40 6.68 2.19
C PRO A 119 12.64 6.86 3.10
N GLY A 120 12.53 7.59 4.22
CA GLY A 120 13.69 7.99 5.04
C GLY A 120 14.32 6.89 5.90
N CYS A 121 13.66 5.75 6.06
CA CYS A 121 14.13 4.62 6.88
C CYS A 121 15.17 3.71 6.19
N ALA A 122 15.70 4.09 5.02
CA ALA A 122 16.65 3.28 4.25
C ALA A 122 17.88 2.84 5.08
N SER A 123 18.43 3.72 5.91
CA SER A 123 19.56 3.40 6.79
C SER A 123 19.22 2.33 7.83
N ASN A 124 18.00 2.37 8.40
CA ASN A 124 17.54 1.37 9.37
C ASN A 124 17.39 -0.01 8.72
N ILE A 125 16.89 -0.05 7.47
CA ILE A 125 16.79 -1.29 6.69
C ILE A 125 18.17 -1.91 6.44
N LEU A 126 19.17 -1.08 6.07
CA LEU A 126 20.53 -1.57 5.86
C LEU A 126 21.14 -2.07 7.17
N SER A 127 21.02 -1.31 8.26
CA SER A 127 21.47 -1.74 9.59
C SER A 127 20.83 -3.05 10.05
N TYR A 128 19.54 -3.27 9.70
CA TYR A 128 18.85 -4.54 9.96
C TYR A 128 19.53 -5.71 9.23
N PHE A 129 19.72 -5.60 7.92
CA PHE A 129 20.29 -6.68 7.11
C PHE A 129 21.80 -6.89 7.34
N GLU A 130 22.51 -5.86 7.81
CA GLU A 130 23.90 -5.96 8.28
C GLU A 130 24.01 -6.61 9.68
N GLY A 131 22.89 -6.89 10.34
CA GLY A 131 22.87 -7.43 11.71
C GLY A 131 23.36 -6.46 12.78
N LYS A 132 23.39 -5.15 12.47
CA LYS A 132 23.75 -4.08 13.43
C LYS A 132 22.60 -3.72 14.36
N LEU A 133 21.36 -3.95 13.92
CA LEU A 133 20.21 -3.89 14.81
C LEU A 133 20.13 -5.20 15.59
N ASP A 134 19.80 -5.08 16.87
CA ASP A 134 19.48 -6.24 17.70
C ASP A 134 18.37 -7.06 17.04
N GLU A 135 18.40 -8.38 17.26
CA GLU A 135 17.27 -9.22 16.85
C GLU A 135 15.99 -8.65 17.48
N PRO A 136 14.91 -8.48 16.70
CA PRO A 136 13.66 -8.01 17.26
C PRO A 136 13.26 -8.98 18.37
N TYR A 137 13.22 -8.48 19.60
CA TYR A 137 12.73 -9.23 20.75
C TYR A 137 11.22 -9.37 20.59
N THR A 138 10.80 -10.39 19.86
CA THR A 138 9.39 -10.77 19.81
C THR A 138 9.10 -11.58 21.07
N LEU A 139 8.05 -11.21 21.80
CA LEU A 139 7.54 -12.02 22.92
C LEU A 139 7.09 -13.41 22.45
N GLN A 140 7.02 -13.66 21.15
CA GLN A 140 6.66 -14.93 20.54
C GLN A 140 7.41 -16.14 21.13
N ARG A 141 8.74 -16.06 21.33
CA ARG A 141 9.49 -17.17 21.93
C ARG A 141 9.00 -17.48 23.35
N ASP A 142 8.72 -16.42 24.11
CA ASP A 142 8.24 -16.51 25.48
C ASP A 142 6.79 -16.99 25.53
N ILE A 143 5.92 -16.49 24.65
CA ILE A 143 4.51 -16.88 24.53
C ILE A 143 4.40 -18.35 24.09
N VAL A 144 5.18 -18.78 23.11
CA VAL A 144 5.17 -20.17 22.63
C VAL A 144 5.67 -21.11 23.73
N SER A 145 6.79 -20.78 24.38
CA SER A 145 7.32 -21.61 25.46
C SER A 145 6.37 -21.65 26.67
N PHE A 146 5.74 -20.53 27.01
CA PHE A 146 4.71 -20.44 28.05
C PHE A 146 3.46 -21.26 27.71
N GLY A 147 2.94 -21.12 26.47
CA GLY A 147 1.79 -21.89 26.00
C GLY A 147 2.03 -23.40 25.99
N LEU A 148 3.25 -23.84 25.63
CA LEU A 148 3.65 -25.25 25.71
C LEU A 148 3.70 -25.75 27.17
N ARG A 149 4.13 -24.90 28.12
CA ARG A 149 4.11 -25.24 29.55
C ARG A 149 2.67 -25.37 30.07
N LEU A 150 1.81 -24.38 29.79
CA LEU A 150 0.40 -24.42 30.17
C LEU A 150 -0.31 -25.66 29.64
N ARG A 151 -0.11 -26.02 28.37
CA ARG A 151 -0.72 -27.22 27.79
C ARG A 151 -0.29 -28.51 28.50
N LYS A 152 0.98 -28.62 28.89
CA LYS A 152 1.49 -29.76 29.67
C LYS A 152 0.87 -29.80 31.07
N GLU A 153 0.62 -28.65 31.69
CA GLU A 153 -0.06 -28.56 32.99
C GLU A 153 -1.54 -28.95 32.87
N GLU A 154 -2.26 -28.43 31.88
CA GLU A 154 -3.65 -28.80 31.60
C GLU A 154 -3.81 -30.30 31.37
N GLU A 155 -2.89 -30.94 30.63
CA GLU A 155 -2.93 -32.39 30.42
C GLU A 155 -2.70 -33.18 31.71
N LYS A 156 -1.81 -32.70 32.60
CA LYS A 156 -1.59 -33.33 33.92
C LYS A 156 -2.82 -33.20 34.79
N ASP A 157 -3.46 -32.03 34.81
CA ASP A 157 -4.66 -31.81 35.60
C ASP A 157 -5.87 -32.58 35.07
N LYS A 158 -6.02 -32.68 33.74
CA LYS A 158 -6.98 -33.60 33.11
C LYS A 158 -6.75 -35.04 33.54
N ARG A 159 -5.50 -35.54 33.51
CA ARG A 159 -5.19 -36.90 34.01
C ARG A 159 -5.50 -37.07 35.49
N ARG A 160 -5.19 -36.09 36.33
CA ARG A 160 -5.52 -36.12 37.76
C ARG A 160 -7.03 -36.17 38.01
N LEU A 161 -7.80 -35.36 37.27
CA LEU A 161 -9.26 -35.36 37.32
C LEU A 161 -9.84 -36.68 36.84
N TRP A 162 -9.36 -37.20 35.70
CA TRP A 162 -9.75 -38.51 35.19
C TRP A 162 -9.47 -39.62 36.19
N ASN A 163 -8.27 -39.67 36.78
CA ASN A 163 -7.92 -40.66 37.79
C ASN A 163 -8.79 -40.53 39.06
N ARG A 164 -9.18 -39.31 39.43
CA ARG A 164 -10.10 -39.07 40.56
C ARG A 164 -11.50 -39.57 40.23
N TRP A 165 -12.00 -39.23 39.05
CA TRP A 165 -13.32 -39.65 38.56
C TRP A 165 -13.39 -41.17 38.42
N GLU A 166 -12.37 -41.79 37.82
CA GLU A 166 -12.29 -43.24 37.65
C GLU A 166 -12.37 -43.93 39.01
N LYS A 167 -11.63 -43.47 40.03
CA LYS A 167 -11.73 -44.00 41.40
C LYS A 167 -13.11 -43.84 42.04
N GLN A 168 -13.86 -42.80 41.68
CA GLN A 168 -15.22 -42.57 42.20
C GLN A 168 -16.26 -43.44 41.48
N VAL A 169 -16.05 -43.75 40.20
CA VAL A 169 -16.98 -44.54 39.37
C VAL A 169 -16.66 -46.04 39.41
N SER A 170 -15.42 -46.43 39.71
CA SER A 170 -14.97 -47.83 39.81
C SER A 170 -15.18 -48.47 41.19
N GLY A 171 -15.79 -47.75 42.15
CA GLY A 171 -16.37 -48.37 43.33
C GLY A 171 -17.70 -49.05 42.98
N PRO A 172 -18.16 -50.06 43.74
CA PRO A 172 -19.48 -50.64 43.50
C PRO A 172 -20.51 -49.52 43.63
N LEU A 173 -21.19 -49.19 42.52
CA LEU A 173 -22.36 -48.33 42.55
C LEU A 173 -23.36 -49.00 43.49
N LEU A 174 -23.69 -48.33 44.60
CA LEU A 174 -24.71 -48.80 45.52
C LEU A 174 -26.07 -48.76 44.80
N GLY A 175 -26.42 -49.92 44.24
CA GLY A 175 -27.69 -50.28 43.59
C GLY A 175 -27.50 -50.57 42.09
N GLY A 176 -27.57 -51.80 41.56
CA GLY A 176 -27.92 -53.16 42.02
C GLY A 176 -27.78 -54.11 40.79
N PRO A 177 -28.56 -55.20 40.64
CA PRO A 177 -28.75 -56.35 41.52
C PRO A 177 -27.70 -57.47 41.29
N THR A 178 -27.84 -58.55 42.04
CA THR A 178 -26.99 -59.74 42.16
C THR A 178 -26.65 -60.45 40.86
N ALA A 179 -25.45 -61.05 40.90
CA ALA A 179 -24.87 -62.04 40.00
C ALA A 179 -25.88 -62.88 39.21
N GLU A 180 -25.87 -62.69 37.89
CA GLU A 180 -25.94 -63.70 36.84
C GLU A 180 -26.10 -62.94 35.52
N GLU A 181 -25.02 -62.86 34.73
CA GLU A 181 -25.03 -63.04 33.27
C GLU A 181 -23.72 -62.54 32.67
N SER A 182 -22.96 -63.54 32.22
CA SER A 182 -21.83 -63.43 31.34
C SER A 182 -22.19 -62.83 29.97
N SER A 183 -21.16 -62.24 29.36
CA SER A 183 -20.84 -62.31 27.93
C SER A 183 -21.59 -61.38 26.95
N TYR A 184 -20.84 -60.93 25.93
CA TYR A 184 -21.25 -60.16 24.74
C TYR A 184 -21.47 -58.65 25.05
N ILE A 185 -20.90 -57.62 24.40
CA ILE A 185 -20.43 -57.31 23.04
C ILE A 185 -19.54 -56.05 23.14
N SER A 186 -18.23 -56.14 22.91
CA SER A 186 -17.44 -55.57 21.78
C SER A 186 -17.69 -54.12 21.28
N LYS A 187 -16.57 -53.38 21.21
CA LYS A 187 -16.06 -52.48 20.14
C LYS A 187 -16.79 -51.19 19.73
N SER A 188 -15.93 -50.22 19.38
CA SER A 188 -16.15 -48.95 18.65
C SER A 188 -16.51 -47.77 19.56
N GLU A 189 -15.91 -46.58 19.48
CA GLU A 189 -15.61 -45.83 18.27
C GLU A 189 -14.30 -45.03 18.31
N THR A 190 -13.65 -45.07 17.16
CA THR A 190 -12.64 -44.14 16.68
C THR A 190 -13.30 -42.80 16.38
N ILE A 191 -12.88 -41.71 17.03
CA ILE A 191 -13.30 -40.35 16.65
C ILE A 191 -12.05 -39.53 16.26
N SER A 192 -11.88 -39.44 14.95
CA SER A 192 -11.39 -38.32 14.14
C SER A 192 -10.19 -37.52 14.65
N LYS A 193 -9.01 -37.92 14.16
CA LYS A 193 -7.87 -37.04 13.92
C LYS A 193 -8.28 -35.93 12.95
N SER A 194 -8.62 -34.75 13.46
CA SER A 194 -8.60 -33.52 12.68
C SER A 194 -7.21 -32.88 12.77
N HIS A 195 -6.62 -32.73 11.59
CA HIS A 195 -5.38 -32.02 11.26
C HIS A 195 -5.09 -30.79 12.14
N LEU A 196 -4.06 -30.86 12.97
CA LEU A 196 -3.21 -29.70 13.25
C LEU A 196 -1.76 -30.13 13.19
N TYR A 197 -1.03 -29.47 12.30
CA TYR A 197 0.35 -29.71 11.91
C TYR A 197 1.27 -29.90 13.14
N GLY A 198 1.78 -31.12 13.28
CA GLY A 198 3.03 -31.38 13.96
C GLY A 198 4.17 -31.01 13.01
N ALA A 199 4.91 -29.98 13.38
CA ALA A 199 6.28 -29.80 12.93
C ALA A 199 7.11 -29.70 14.21
N ASP A 200 7.74 -30.81 14.58
CA ASP A 200 8.83 -30.82 15.54
C ASP A 200 9.97 -30.01 14.93
N ILE A 201 10.07 -28.74 15.32
CA ILE A 201 11.22 -27.90 15.02
C ILE A 201 12.18 -28.06 16.20
N SER A 202 13.28 -28.76 15.98
CA SER A 202 14.43 -28.74 16.88
C SER A 202 14.91 -27.30 17.05
N LEU A 203 14.69 -26.76 18.25
CA LEU A 203 14.78 -25.34 18.56
C LEU A 203 16.20 -24.83 18.87
N GLU A 204 17.23 -25.67 18.76
CA GLU A 204 18.60 -25.30 19.14
C GLU A 204 19.55 -25.04 17.95
N ASP A 205 19.21 -25.48 16.73
CA ASP A 205 20.17 -25.43 15.61
C ASP A 205 20.02 -24.19 14.70
N CYS A 206 18.97 -23.37 14.87
CA CYS A 206 18.67 -22.27 13.95
C CYS A 206 19.31 -20.93 14.37
N ALA A 207 19.50 -20.69 15.67
CA ALA A 207 20.01 -19.42 16.19
C ALA A 207 21.51 -19.24 15.95
N THR A 208 22.30 -20.29 16.19
CA THR A 208 23.77 -20.25 16.08
C THR A 208 24.23 -20.15 14.62
N THR A 209 23.51 -20.81 13.70
CA THR A 209 23.84 -20.86 12.27
C THR A 209 23.54 -19.52 11.55
N SER A 210 22.58 -18.74 12.06
CA SER A 210 22.21 -17.43 11.46
C SER A 210 23.20 -16.30 11.76
N ARG A 211 24.03 -16.43 12.80
CA ARG A 211 24.89 -15.34 13.30
C ARG A 211 26.21 -15.23 12.55
N THR A 212 26.69 -16.32 11.96
CA THR A 212 27.97 -16.41 11.23
C THR A 212 27.87 -16.07 9.73
N LEU A 213 26.67 -15.98 9.15
CA LEU A 213 26.48 -15.63 7.72
C LEU A 213 26.20 -14.13 7.47
N LYS A 214 26.03 -13.31 8.52
CA LYS A 214 25.53 -11.93 8.42
C LYS A 214 26.52 -10.88 7.90
N THR A 215 27.80 -11.20 7.75
CA THR A 215 28.84 -10.16 7.59
C THR A 215 29.52 -10.08 6.21
N SER A 216 29.22 -10.98 5.25
CA SER A 216 29.95 -10.99 3.96
C SER A 216 29.09 -11.39 2.74
N GLU A 217 27.77 -11.28 2.80
CA GLU A 217 26.94 -11.48 1.61
C GLU A 217 26.74 -10.17 0.84
N ASN A 218 26.91 -10.22 -0.49
CA ASN A 218 26.57 -9.11 -1.38
C ASN A 218 25.05 -8.87 -1.35
N LEU A 219 24.61 -7.91 -0.52
CA LEU A 219 23.20 -7.63 -0.28
C LEU A 219 22.51 -7.15 -1.56
N ARG A 220 21.45 -7.88 -1.96
CA ARG A 220 20.55 -7.53 -3.06
C ARG A 220 19.11 -7.57 -2.57
N ILE A 221 18.42 -6.43 -2.68
CA ILE A 221 17.14 -6.16 -2.00
C ILE A 221 16.01 -6.06 -3.03
N LEU A 222 14.90 -6.75 -2.75
CA LEU A 222 13.63 -6.54 -3.42
C LEU A 222 12.79 -5.58 -2.58
N VAL A 223 12.25 -4.52 -3.17
CA VAL A 223 11.34 -3.58 -2.50
C VAL A 223 9.98 -3.67 -3.14
N ILE A 224 8.97 -4.09 -2.40
CA ILE A 224 7.61 -4.36 -2.90
C ILE A 224 6.63 -3.41 -2.21
N GLY A 225 5.83 -2.68 -2.97
CA GLY A 225 4.84 -1.77 -2.40
C GLY A 225 3.82 -1.24 -3.41
N ASP A 226 2.80 -0.55 -2.92
CA ASP A 226 1.66 -0.05 -3.69
C ASP A 226 1.77 1.45 -4.03
N ARG A 227 2.84 2.13 -3.60
CA ARG A 227 3.04 3.57 -3.82
C ARG A 227 4.40 3.89 -4.42
N LEU A 228 4.41 4.81 -5.38
CA LEU A 228 5.65 5.25 -6.02
C LEU A 228 6.43 6.23 -5.13
N PHE A 229 5.75 7.16 -4.45
CA PHE A 229 6.41 8.15 -3.60
C PHE A 229 7.05 7.56 -2.34
N THR A 230 6.59 6.41 -1.86
CA THR A 230 7.22 5.77 -0.68
C THR A 230 8.14 4.65 -1.09
N ASP A 231 7.66 3.65 -1.81
CA ASP A 231 8.38 2.38 -1.95
C ASP A 231 9.39 2.42 -3.09
N THR A 232 9.04 3.04 -4.22
CA THR A 232 9.99 3.24 -5.33
C THR A 232 11.08 4.23 -4.94
N LEU A 233 10.74 5.32 -4.24
CA LEU A 233 11.73 6.23 -3.69
C LEU A 233 12.61 5.58 -2.62
N LEU A 234 12.05 4.74 -1.75
CA LEU A 234 12.82 3.97 -0.78
C LEU A 234 13.83 3.07 -1.48
N ALA A 235 13.42 2.37 -2.54
CA ALA A 235 14.30 1.53 -3.34
C ALA A 235 15.46 2.31 -3.98
N ASN A 236 15.19 3.49 -4.53
CA ASN A 236 16.25 4.36 -5.06
C ASN A 236 17.22 4.80 -3.97
N ARG A 237 16.74 5.14 -2.77
CA ARG A 237 17.62 5.50 -1.65
C ARG A 237 18.48 4.34 -1.20
N LEU A 238 17.90 3.14 -1.10
CA LEU A 238 18.66 1.92 -0.81
C LEU A 238 19.72 1.65 -1.89
N SER A 239 19.37 1.81 -3.16
CA SER A 239 20.29 1.68 -4.29
C SER A 239 21.47 2.65 -4.15
N SER A 240 21.20 3.94 -3.93
CA SER A 240 22.24 4.96 -3.74
C SER A 240 23.17 4.68 -2.55
N CYS A 241 22.64 4.17 -1.43
CA CYS A 241 23.45 3.79 -0.28
C CYS A 241 24.33 2.56 -0.55
N LEU A 242 23.84 1.59 -1.33
CA LEU A 242 24.57 0.37 -1.68
C LEU A 242 25.58 0.56 -2.82
N LEU A 243 25.38 1.54 -3.71
CA LEU A 243 26.30 1.87 -4.81
C LEU A 243 27.62 2.50 -4.33
N SER A 244 27.71 2.94 -3.07
CA SER A 244 28.96 3.51 -2.52
C SER A 244 30.03 2.46 -2.20
N HIS A 245 29.69 1.16 -2.28
CA HIS A 245 30.59 0.03 -2.06
C HIS A 245 30.64 -0.87 -3.32
N GLU A 246 31.76 -0.81 -4.03
CA GLU A 246 32.25 -1.73 -5.09
C GLU A 246 31.76 -1.63 -6.55
N SER A 247 32.68 -2.06 -7.43
CA SER A 247 32.68 -2.08 -8.89
C SER A 247 32.02 -3.33 -9.49
N GLU A 248 31.17 -3.09 -10.49
CA GLU A 248 30.70 -3.89 -11.66
C GLU A 248 30.75 -5.44 -11.71
N SER A 249 29.66 -6.04 -12.23
CA SER A 249 29.66 -7.16 -13.21
C SER A 249 28.29 -7.80 -13.48
N SER A 250 27.23 -7.49 -12.72
CA SER A 250 25.90 -8.06 -12.94
C SER A 250 24.98 -7.15 -13.76
N HIS A 251 24.32 -7.71 -14.79
CA HIS A 251 23.29 -7.00 -15.60
C HIS A 251 22.08 -6.52 -14.80
N LEU A 252 21.88 -7.03 -13.57
CA LEU A 252 20.75 -6.67 -12.71
C LEU A 252 21.12 -5.66 -11.62
N PRO A 253 20.19 -4.74 -11.26
CA PRO A 253 20.39 -3.79 -10.19
C PRO A 253 20.49 -4.50 -8.83
N ARG A 254 21.22 -3.91 -7.87
CA ARG A 254 21.27 -4.42 -6.49
C ARG A 254 19.94 -4.29 -5.77
N VAL A 255 19.18 -3.25 -6.09
CA VAL A 255 17.85 -3.02 -5.52
C VAL A 255 16.84 -2.99 -6.65
N LEU A 256 15.82 -3.85 -6.57
CA LEU A 256 14.75 -3.94 -7.56
C LEU A 256 13.43 -3.53 -6.92
N SER A 257 12.77 -2.52 -7.48
CA SER A 257 11.48 -2.03 -7.02
C SER A 257 10.33 -2.68 -7.79
N ILE A 258 9.37 -3.25 -7.06
CA ILE A 258 8.18 -3.89 -7.58
C ILE A 258 6.96 -3.10 -7.11
N TYR A 259 6.26 -2.52 -8.07
CA TYR A 259 5.04 -1.75 -7.86
C TYR A 259 3.80 -2.63 -8.07
N THR A 260 2.98 -2.78 -7.04
CA THR A 260 1.71 -3.51 -7.08
C THR A 260 0.55 -2.57 -7.38
N THR A 261 -0.31 -2.94 -8.34
CA THR A 261 -1.41 -2.06 -8.77
C THR A 261 -2.77 -2.40 -8.17
N SER A 262 -3.03 -3.66 -7.80
CA SER A 262 -4.34 -4.06 -7.27
C SER A 262 -4.45 -3.67 -5.80
N LEU A 263 -5.10 -2.53 -5.55
CA LEU A 263 -5.45 -2.07 -4.21
C LEU A 263 -6.50 -3.00 -3.61
N PRO A 264 -6.27 -3.57 -2.43
CA PRO A 264 -7.30 -4.35 -1.76
C PRO A 264 -8.46 -3.46 -1.24
N GLN A 265 -8.30 -2.13 -1.11
CA GLN A 265 -9.42 -1.16 -0.97
C GLN A 265 -8.99 0.30 -1.34
N PRO A 266 -9.63 0.99 -2.31
CA PRO A 266 -9.06 2.19 -2.95
C PRO A 266 -9.60 3.57 -2.50
N ARG A 267 -10.11 3.74 -1.26
CA ARG A 267 -10.84 4.98 -0.92
C ARG A 267 -9.97 6.20 -0.63
N ASP A 268 -8.79 6.05 -0.02
CA ASP A 268 -8.22 7.19 0.71
C ASP A 268 -7.13 8.00 -0.03
N VAL A 269 -6.69 7.60 -1.24
CA VAL A 269 -5.49 8.26 -1.85
C VAL A 269 -5.48 8.38 -3.38
N ARG A 270 -6.65 8.34 -4.03
CA ARG A 270 -6.78 8.33 -5.51
C ARG A 270 -6.06 9.50 -6.19
N ILE A 271 -6.10 10.70 -5.60
CA ILE A 271 -5.46 11.90 -6.18
C ILE A 271 -3.94 11.76 -6.19
N LEU A 272 -3.34 11.38 -5.06
CA LEU A 272 -1.89 11.23 -4.96
C LEU A 272 -1.40 10.17 -5.93
N ARG A 273 -2.12 9.06 -6.03
CA ARG A 273 -1.80 7.98 -6.97
C ARG A 273 -1.92 8.41 -8.43
N TRP A 274 -2.95 9.19 -8.77
CA TRP A 274 -3.06 9.79 -10.10
C TRP A 274 -1.86 10.70 -10.43
N VAL A 275 -1.42 11.51 -9.47
CA VAL A 275 -0.21 12.34 -9.62
C VAL A 275 1.03 11.47 -9.81
N GLU A 276 1.20 10.42 -9.00
CA GLU A 276 2.30 9.45 -9.10
C GLU A 276 2.36 8.77 -10.47
N GLU A 277 1.22 8.27 -10.95
CA GLU A 277 1.10 7.62 -12.26
C GLU A 277 1.39 8.61 -13.40
N ARG A 278 0.97 9.88 -13.24
CA ARG A 278 1.26 10.93 -14.22
C ARG A 278 2.75 11.30 -14.26
N LEU A 279 3.40 11.40 -13.10
CA LEU A 279 4.82 11.72 -12.99
C LEU A 279 5.70 10.56 -13.49
N SER A 280 5.36 9.32 -13.17
CA SER A 280 6.07 8.13 -13.66
C SER A 280 5.83 7.83 -15.14
N ARG A 281 4.81 8.45 -15.75
CA ARG A 281 4.36 8.23 -17.15
C ARG A 281 3.96 6.78 -17.44
N ASN A 282 3.68 5.99 -16.40
CA ASN A 282 3.51 4.52 -16.48
C ASN A 282 4.70 3.78 -17.12
N GLU A 283 5.89 4.39 -17.12
CA GLU A 283 7.10 3.77 -17.63
C GLU A 283 7.80 2.97 -16.52
N THR A 284 8.37 1.83 -16.87
CA THR A 284 9.27 1.06 -16.01
C THR A 284 10.73 1.41 -16.29
N GLN A 285 11.59 1.25 -15.30
CA GLN A 285 13.03 1.23 -15.55
C GLN A 285 13.35 -0.13 -16.18
N GLY A 286 13.68 -0.17 -17.47
CA GLY A 286 14.09 -1.40 -18.16
C GLY A 286 12.98 -2.46 -18.34
N ASP A 287 13.39 -3.62 -18.87
CA ASP A 287 12.53 -4.79 -19.08
C ASP A 287 12.86 -5.89 -18.06
N TYR A 288 11.92 -6.09 -17.14
CA TYR A 288 12.00 -7.09 -16.07
C TYR A 288 10.82 -8.09 -16.14
N THR A 289 10.14 -8.15 -17.29
CA THR A 289 8.93 -8.97 -17.50
C THR A 289 9.14 -10.46 -17.25
N ARG A 290 10.39 -10.96 -17.40
CA ARG A 290 10.78 -12.34 -17.07
C ARG A 290 10.51 -12.77 -15.62
N PHE A 291 10.30 -11.82 -14.71
CA PHE A 291 10.00 -12.09 -13.30
C PHE A 291 8.49 -12.11 -13.00
N ILE A 292 7.65 -11.98 -14.02
CA ILE A 292 6.20 -12.06 -13.89
C ILE A 292 5.77 -13.51 -14.14
N ARG A 293 5.00 -14.08 -13.20
CA ARG A 293 4.39 -15.41 -13.37
C ARG A 293 3.32 -15.40 -14.44
N ASN A 294 3.27 -16.46 -15.24
CA ASN A 294 2.24 -16.63 -16.25
C ASN A 294 0.89 -17.00 -15.59
N ASN A 295 -0.20 -16.37 -16.05
CA ASN A 295 -1.55 -16.60 -15.50
C ASN A 295 -1.97 -18.08 -15.49
N LYS A 296 -1.47 -18.90 -16.42
CA LYS A 296 -1.76 -20.34 -16.45
C LYS A 296 -1.31 -21.10 -15.19
N GLU A 297 -0.24 -20.66 -14.51
CA GLU A 297 0.22 -21.29 -13.26
C GLU A 297 -0.63 -20.86 -12.06
N LEU A 298 -1.21 -19.65 -12.10
CA LEU A 298 -2.08 -19.13 -11.05
C LEU A 298 -3.43 -19.86 -11.02
N ASP A 299 -3.95 -20.24 -12.19
CA ASP A 299 -5.25 -20.93 -12.33
C ASP A 299 -5.19 -22.41 -11.91
N VAL A 300 -4.05 -23.10 -12.16
CA VAL A 300 -3.87 -24.52 -11.79
C VAL A 300 -3.81 -24.71 -10.28
N GLU A 301 -3.27 -23.75 -9.55
CA GLU A 301 -3.26 -23.78 -8.08
C GLU A 301 -4.59 -23.26 -7.49
N GLY A 302 -5.33 -22.41 -8.22
CA GLY A 302 -6.49 -21.64 -7.75
C GLY A 302 -7.87 -22.33 -7.75
N SER A 303 -8.00 -23.58 -8.18
CA SER A 303 -9.30 -24.19 -8.51
C SER A 303 -10.21 -24.57 -7.32
N ASN A 304 -10.08 -23.96 -6.14
CA ASN A 304 -11.04 -24.10 -5.06
C ASN A 304 -11.59 -22.72 -4.67
N GLY A 305 -12.58 -22.27 -5.44
CA GLY A 305 -13.51 -21.23 -5.03
C GLY A 305 -13.38 -19.89 -5.74
N VAL A 306 -13.82 -19.79 -6.99
CA VAL A 306 -14.21 -18.49 -7.58
C VAL A 306 -15.52 -18.66 -8.35
N LEU A 307 -16.49 -17.80 -8.02
CA LEU A 307 -17.81 -17.71 -8.63
C LEU A 307 -17.72 -17.36 -10.12
N LYS A 308 -18.54 -18.03 -10.94
CA LYS A 308 -18.60 -17.86 -12.41
C LYS A 308 -19.03 -16.44 -12.81
N PRO A 309 -18.45 -15.84 -13.87
CA PRO A 309 -18.86 -14.52 -14.33
C PRO A 309 -20.24 -14.57 -14.99
N THR A 310 -21.07 -13.57 -14.66
CA THR A 310 -22.46 -13.44 -15.10
C THR A 310 -22.55 -12.88 -16.53
N LEU A 311 -23.59 -13.29 -17.27
CA LEU A 311 -23.89 -13.08 -18.70
C LEU A 311 -23.85 -11.62 -19.26
N TRP A 312 -23.48 -10.62 -18.47
CA TRP A 312 -23.48 -9.20 -18.85
C TRP A 312 -22.07 -8.59 -19.02
N GLU A 313 -21.04 -9.42 -19.20
CA GLU A 313 -19.69 -8.95 -19.53
C GLU A 313 -19.56 -8.20 -20.86
N PRO A 314 -20.25 -8.57 -21.97
CA PRO A 314 -20.00 -7.89 -23.25
C PRO A 314 -20.55 -6.46 -23.32
N THR A 315 -21.40 -6.02 -22.37
CA THR A 315 -21.93 -4.64 -22.33
C THR A 315 -21.17 -3.72 -21.36
N ARG A 316 -20.19 -4.23 -20.60
CA ARG A 316 -19.38 -3.46 -19.63
C ARG A 316 -18.44 -2.43 -20.28
N PHE A 317 -18.14 -2.56 -21.57
CA PHE A 317 -17.33 -1.58 -22.29
C PHE A 317 -18.05 -0.23 -22.46
N LEU A 318 -19.39 -0.25 -22.55
CA LEU A 318 -20.21 0.93 -22.86
C LEU A 318 -20.67 1.73 -21.63
N THR A 319 -20.44 1.24 -20.41
CA THR A 319 -20.82 1.98 -19.19
C THR A 319 -19.70 2.92 -18.75
N PRO A 320 -19.98 4.21 -18.51
CA PRO A 320 -19.03 5.16 -17.95
C PRO A 320 -18.49 4.69 -16.58
N ALA A 321 -17.23 4.95 -16.28
CA ALA A 321 -16.54 4.42 -15.09
C ALA A 321 -17.23 4.74 -13.74
N TRP A 322 -17.95 5.86 -13.65
CA TRP A 322 -18.70 6.28 -12.44
C TRP A 322 -19.94 5.42 -12.15
N TRP A 323 -20.43 4.62 -13.10
CA TRP A 323 -21.56 3.67 -12.90
C TRP A 323 -21.11 2.24 -12.63
N ARG A 324 -19.81 1.94 -12.70
CA ARG A 324 -19.28 0.57 -12.59
C ARG A 324 -19.18 0.04 -11.15
N GLU A 325 -19.38 0.89 -10.13
CA GLU A 325 -19.11 0.56 -8.72
C GLU A 325 -20.35 0.53 -7.80
N ILE A 326 -21.57 0.68 -8.32
CA ILE A 326 -22.77 0.49 -7.50
C ILE A 326 -23.08 -1.01 -7.44
N ASN A 327 -22.46 -1.72 -6.50
CA ASN A 327 -22.90 -3.06 -6.12
C ASN A 327 -24.10 -2.93 -5.17
N VAL A 328 -25.26 -2.59 -5.73
CA VAL A 328 -26.52 -2.67 -5.00
C VAL A 328 -26.87 -4.16 -4.85
N PRO A 329 -27.30 -4.62 -3.65
CA PRO A 329 -27.94 -5.93 -3.56
C PRO A 329 -29.08 -5.99 -4.59
N PRO A 330 -29.42 -7.16 -5.15
CA PRO A 330 -30.49 -7.26 -6.14
C PRO A 330 -31.72 -6.57 -5.56
N LEU A 331 -32.07 -5.41 -6.14
CA LEU A 331 -33.24 -4.65 -5.70
C LEU A 331 -34.40 -5.64 -5.83
N THR A 332 -35.08 -5.96 -4.75
CA THR A 332 -36.36 -6.67 -4.83
C THR A 332 -37.37 -5.68 -5.37
N TRP A 333 -37.49 -5.66 -6.70
CA TRP A 333 -38.33 -4.75 -7.44
C TRP A 333 -39.81 -5.02 -7.13
N HIS A 334 -40.45 -4.13 -6.37
CA HIS A 334 -41.91 -4.11 -6.21
C HIS A 334 -42.51 -2.88 -6.92
N PRO A 335 -43.25 -3.04 -8.03
CA PRO A 335 -43.66 -1.94 -8.91
C PRO A 335 -44.77 -1.01 -8.34
N ARG A 336 -45.07 -1.07 -7.04
CA ARG A 336 -46.17 -0.30 -6.41
C ARG A 336 -45.74 0.71 -5.34
N SER A 337 -44.44 0.87 -5.04
CA SER A 337 -43.98 1.74 -3.94
C SER A 337 -43.45 3.12 -4.36
N TRP A 338 -43.41 3.44 -5.66
CA TRP A 338 -42.88 4.72 -6.13
C TRP A 338 -43.93 5.84 -6.09
N LYS A 339 -43.73 6.82 -5.21
CA LYS A 339 -44.31 8.16 -5.38
C LYS A 339 -43.28 8.99 -6.17
N ILE A 340 -43.51 9.18 -7.46
CA ILE A 340 -42.59 9.84 -8.41
C ILE A 340 -42.48 11.36 -8.16
N LEU A 341 -43.49 11.97 -7.54
CA LEU A 341 -43.57 13.42 -7.28
C LEU A 341 -42.42 14.03 -6.45
N PRO A 342 -42.00 13.48 -5.28
CA PRO A 342 -40.94 14.09 -4.48
C PRO A 342 -39.57 14.16 -5.20
N LEU A 343 -39.28 13.20 -6.07
CA LEU A 343 -38.01 13.15 -6.80
C LEU A 343 -37.94 14.22 -7.90
N THR A 344 -39.03 14.40 -8.67
CA THR A 344 -39.10 15.41 -9.73
C THR A 344 -39.06 16.83 -9.17
N VAL A 345 -39.70 17.08 -8.02
CA VAL A 345 -39.65 18.37 -7.32
C VAL A 345 -38.25 18.67 -6.78
N ALA A 346 -37.54 17.68 -6.25
CA ALA A 346 -36.17 17.86 -5.76
C ALA A 346 -35.19 18.20 -6.89
N VAL A 347 -35.27 17.47 -8.02
CA VAL A 347 -34.46 17.75 -9.21
C VAL A 347 -34.78 19.13 -9.80
N GLY A 348 -36.05 19.51 -9.89
CA GLY A 348 -36.47 20.83 -10.36
C GLY A 348 -35.94 21.98 -9.50
N ARG A 349 -35.96 21.83 -8.16
CA ARG A 349 -35.42 22.84 -7.24
C ARG A 349 -33.90 22.99 -7.36
N LEU A 350 -33.17 21.90 -7.60
CA LEU A 350 -31.72 21.93 -7.77
C LEU A 350 -31.33 22.66 -9.06
N LEU A 351 -32.00 22.33 -10.17
CA LEU A 351 -31.78 22.99 -11.46
C LEU A 351 -32.11 24.49 -11.42
N GLY A 352 -33.20 24.86 -10.75
CA GLY A 352 -33.57 26.27 -10.58
C GLY A 352 -32.54 27.09 -9.78
N LYS A 353 -31.93 26.51 -8.74
CA LYS A 353 -30.86 27.18 -7.97
C LYS A 353 -29.60 27.37 -8.82
N MET A 354 -29.21 26.36 -9.59
CA MET A 354 -28.05 26.44 -10.48
C MET A 354 -28.23 27.50 -11.57
N ALA A 355 -29.42 27.58 -12.18
CA ALA A 355 -29.72 28.60 -13.18
C ALA A 355 -29.63 30.04 -12.61
N ARG A 356 -30.10 30.25 -11.37
CA ARG A 356 -29.98 31.55 -10.68
C ARG A 356 -28.54 31.98 -10.45
N ILE A 357 -27.68 31.07 -9.98
CA ILE A 357 -26.27 31.36 -9.72
C ILE A 357 -25.55 31.73 -11.03
N ILE A 358 -25.80 30.95 -12.10
CA ILE A 358 -25.23 31.21 -13.42
C ILE A 358 -25.68 32.59 -13.95
N GLY A 359 -26.97 32.93 -13.79
CA GLY A 359 -27.50 34.23 -14.20
C GLY A 359 -26.86 35.41 -13.45
N VAL A 360 -26.62 35.28 -12.14
CA VAL A 360 -25.96 36.32 -11.34
C VAL A 360 -24.51 36.54 -11.78
N ILE A 361 -23.78 35.45 -12.08
CA ILE A 361 -22.40 35.53 -12.56
C ILE A 361 -22.32 36.17 -13.96
N LEU A 362 -23.23 35.82 -14.86
CA LEU A 362 -23.28 36.42 -16.20
C LEU A 362 -23.60 37.92 -16.15
N LEU A 363 -24.51 38.34 -15.26
CA LEU A 363 -24.87 39.74 -15.07
C LEU A 363 -23.75 40.55 -14.40
N SER A 364 -22.96 39.94 -13.50
CA SER A 364 -21.83 40.63 -12.88
C SER A 364 -20.67 40.81 -13.86
N LEU A 365 -20.41 39.80 -14.71
CA LEU A 365 -19.41 39.87 -15.78
C LEU A 365 -19.77 40.92 -16.85
N SER A 366 -21.05 41.02 -17.24
CA SER A 366 -21.49 41.99 -18.24
C SER A 366 -21.40 43.44 -17.74
N LYS A 367 -21.77 43.69 -16.46
CA LYS A 367 -21.57 45.00 -15.82
C LYS A 367 -20.09 45.37 -15.72
N TRP A 368 -19.24 44.43 -15.33
CA TRP A 368 -17.79 44.65 -15.27
C TRP A 368 -17.19 44.95 -16.65
N GLY A 369 -17.61 44.22 -17.68
CA GLY A 369 -17.20 44.48 -19.07
C GLY A 369 -17.64 45.86 -19.59
N TRP A 370 -18.85 46.29 -19.24
CA TRP A 370 -19.39 47.59 -19.64
C TRP A 370 -18.65 48.78 -19.00
N GLU A 371 -18.38 48.70 -17.70
CA GLU A 371 -17.59 49.70 -16.96
C GLU A 371 -16.16 49.83 -17.52
N ARG A 372 -15.53 48.68 -17.85
CA ARG A 372 -14.18 48.64 -18.41
C ARG A 372 -14.13 49.18 -19.84
N SER A 373 -15.15 48.89 -20.66
CA SER A 373 -15.27 49.43 -22.02
C SER A 373 -15.48 50.95 -22.02
N LYS A 374 -16.31 51.49 -21.13
CA LYS A 374 -16.46 52.95 -20.97
C LYS A 374 -15.16 53.64 -20.56
N SER A 375 -14.45 53.04 -19.61
CA SER A 375 -13.15 53.54 -19.16
C SER A 375 -12.11 53.52 -20.28
N PHE A 376 -12.10 52.46 -21.10
CA PHE A 376 -11.22 52.35 -22.26
C PHE A 376 -11.57 53.37 -23.36
N ALA A 377 -12.86 53.58 -23.65
CA ALA A 377 -13.31 54.56 -24.62
C ALA A 377 -12.96 56.00 -24.20
N LYS A 378 -13.03 56.32 -22.90
CA LYS A 378 -12.60 57.61 -22.35
C LYS A 378 -11.08 57.81 -22.50
N GLN A 379 -10.29 56.81 -22.12
CA GLN A 379 -8.83 56.84 -22.30
C GLN A 379 -8.43 56.96 -23.78
N TRP A 380 -9.17 56.31 -24.67
CA TRP A 380 -8.91 56.38 -26.11
C TRP A 380 -9.19 57.78 -26.66
N LYS A 381 -10.31 58.42 -26.27
CA LYS A 381 -10.60 59.81 -26.63
C LYS A 381 -9.52 60.78 -26.13
N GLU A 382 -9.06 60.62 -24.90
CA GLU A 382 -7.97 61.44 -24.35
C GLU A 382 -6.65 61.26 -25.13
N ARG A 383 -6.33 60.05 -25.58
CA ARG A 383 -5.14 59.80 -26.42
C ARG A 383 -5.25 60.45 -27.80
N VAL A 384 -6.44 60.40 -28.43
CA VAL A 384 -6.68 61.03 -29.74
C VAL A 384 -6.61 62.56 -29.64
N GLN A 385 -7.12 63.14 -28.56
CA GLN A 385 -6.99 64.59 -28.33
C GLN A 385 -5.53 65.00 -28.09
N ARG A 386 -4.76 64.26 -27.29
CA ARG A 386 -3.33 64.54 -27.06
C ARG A 386 -2.49 64.43 -28.33
N SER A 387 -2.79 63.47 -29.22
CA SER A 387 -2.09 63.34 -30.48
C SER A 387 -2.51 64.40 -31.51
N ALA A 388 -3.74 64.91 -31.46
CA ALA A 388 -4.16 66.07 -32.24
C ALA A 388 -3.47 67.36 -31.78
N THR A 389 -3.42 67.62 -30.47
CA THR A 389 -2.71 68.78 -29.90
C THR A 389 -1.20 68.71 -30.14
N ALA A 390 -0.60 67.50 -30.10
CA ALA A 390 0.81 67.32 -30.39
C ALA A 390 1.14 67.61 -31.87
N LYS A 391 0.24 67.23 -32.79
CA LYS A 391 0.37 67.58 -34.21
C LYS A 391 0.20 69.08 -34.47
N GLU A 392 -0.69 69.76 -33.75
CA GLU A 392 -0.85 71.22 -33.83
C GLU A 392 0.42 71.97 -33.40
N VAL A 393 1.08 71.51 -32.33
CA VAL A 393 2.35 72.07 -31.85
C VAL A 393 3.48 71.86 -32.86
N GLU A 394 3.52 70.72 -33.54
CA GLU A 394 4.50 70.43 -34.61
C GLU A 394 4.24 71.23 -35.91
N THR A 395 3.01 71.70 -36.16
CA THR A 395 2.67 72.51 -37.35
C THR A 395 2.77 74.03 -37.16
N SER A 396 3.12 74.51 -35.96
CA SER A 396 3.38 75.95 -35.75
C SER A 396 4.78 76.33 -36.28
N PRO A 397 4.93 77.35 -37.16
CA PRO A 397 6.23 77.74 -37.64
C PRO A 397 7.03 78.41 -36.52
N SER A 398 8.29 77.99 -36.37
CA SER A 398 9.29 78.69 -35.58
C SER A 398 9.53 80.10 -36.14
N GLU A 399 9.01 81.14 -35.48
CA GLU A 399 9.54 82.49 -35.65
C GLU A 399 10.89 82.58 -34.93
N LYS A 400 11.97 82.49 -35.71
CA LYS A 400 13.31 82.93 -35.33
C LYS A 400 13.58 84.31 -35.91
N ASN A 401 14.09 85.18 -35.04
CA ASN A 401 15.11 86.22 -35.25
C ASN A 401 14.74 87.55 -35.95
N ALA A 402 14.89 88.64 -35.19
CA ALA A 402 15.85 89.75 -35.45
C ALA A 402 15.75 90.76 -34.30
N GLN A 403 16.72 90.85 -33.39
CA GLN A 403 17.93 91.71 -33.42
C GLN A 403 17.76 93.13 -32.85
N HIS A 404 18.85 93.59 -32.24
CA HIS A 404 19.19 94.91 -31.68
C HIS A 404 18.64 95.28 -30.29
N ASP A 405 19.46 95.44 -29.25
CA ASP A 405 20.64 96.33 -29.08
C ASP A 405 20.23 97.81 -28.97
N ASN A 406 20.07 98.31 -27.73
CA ASN A 406 20.74 99.51 -27.24
C ASN A 406 20.37 99.82 -25.78
N GLY A 407 21.38 100.18 -25.00
CA GLY A 407 21.28 100.36 -23.56
C GLY A 407 20.77 101.72 -23.08
N LYS A 408 20.55 101.78 -21.76
CA LYS A 408 21.04 102.81 -20.83
C LYS A 408 20.86 102.34 -19.40
#